data_AF-A0A2N1PJ96-F1
#
_entry.id   AF-A0A2N1PJ96-F1
#
_cell.length_a   1.000
_cell.length_b   1.000
_cell.length_c   1.000
_cell.angle_alpha   90.00
_cell.angle_beta   90.00
_cell.angle_gamma   90.00
#
_symmetry.space_group_name_H-M   'P 1'
#
loop_
_entity.id
_entity.type
_entity.pdbx_description
1 polymer ?
#
loop_
_entity_poly.entity_id
_entity_poly.type
_entity_poly.pdbx_seq_one_letter_code
_entity_poly.pdbx_strand_id
1 'polypeptide(L)' 'MPTKHHEGSLHGGKKKKKRVKGTVDRITGGIVVVLIRHPDAGKDEPDTYLEIYVPRENFKNRDLKEGDYVSVDIEES' A
#
# COMPACT_ATOMS: atom_id res chain seq x y z
N MET A 1 36.24 19.43 23.49
CA MET A 1 34.86 18.93 23.33
C MET A 1 34.59 18.81 21.84
N PRO A 2 34.52 17.62 21.21
CA PRO A 2 34.21 17.53 19.80
C PRO A 2 32.70 17.68 19.56
N THR A 3 32.32 18.65 18.73
CA THR A 3 30.96 18.87 18.24
C THR A 3 30.58 17.76 17.27
N LYS A 4 29.58 16.94 17.62
CA LYS A 4 28.97 15.99 16.69
C LYS A 4 28.14 16.75 15.67
N HIS A 5 28.64 16.82 14.44
CA HIS A 5 27.86 17.21 13.29
C HIS A 5 26.81 16.13 13.02
N HIS A 6 25.53 16.45 13.15
CA HIS A 6 24.46 15.66 12.58
C HIS A 6 24.49 15.88 11.07
N GLU A 7 25.08 14.94 10.32
CA GLU A 7 24.80 14.80 8.90
C GLU A 7 23.31 14.49 8.74
N GLY A 8 22.55 15.51 8.33
CA GLY A 8 21.16 15.35 7.93
C GLY A 8 21.10 14.42 6.73
N SER A 9 20.47 13.26 6.92
CA SER A 9 20.13 12.33 5.84
C SER A 9 19.33 13.06 4.76
N LEU A 10 19.87 13.08 3.55
CA LEU A 10 19.38 13.73 2.33
C LEU A 10 18.14 13.05 1.70
N HIS A 11 17.25 12.45 2.50
CA HIS A 11 15.99 11.89 1.99
C HIS A 11 14.80 12.57 2.67
N GLY A 12 14.20 13.50 1.92
CA GLY A 12 13.08 14.33 2.33
C GLY A 12 11.86 13.57 2.84
N GLY A 13 11.17 14.22 3.78
CA GLY A 13 9.80 13.97 4.23
C GLY A 13 9.31 12.52 4.25
N LYS A 14 9.20 11.92 5.44
CA LYS A 14 8.42 10.68 5.63
C LYS A 14 6.99 10.90 5.10
N LYS A 15 6.71 10.47 3.87
CA LYS A 15 5.36 10.45 3.32
C LYS A 15 4.48 9.65 4.28
N LYS A 16 3.33 10.21 4.64
CA LYS A 16 2.40 9.53 5.56
C LYS A 16 1.90 8.27 4.87
N LYS A 17 2.14 7.12 5.50
CA LYS A 17 1.57 5.84 5.08
C LYS A 17 0.16 5.73 5.64
N LYS A 18 -0.83 5.49 4.78
CA LYS A 18 -2.22 5.25 5.15
C LYS A 18 -2.51 3.77 4.97
N ARG A 19 -3.05 3.11 6.00
CA ARG A 19 -3.47 1.72 5.90
C ARG A 19 -4.90 1.65 5.38
N VAL A 20 -5.10 0.97 4.25
CA VAL A 20 -6.39 0.80 3.58
C VAL A 20 -6.74 -0.67 3.43
N LYS A 21 -8.04 -0.98 3.37
CA LYS A 21 -8.53 -2.32 3.08
C LYS A 21 -8.86 -2.44 1.59
N GLY A 22 -8.51 -3.57 1.02
CA GLY A 22 -8.83 -3.91 -0.36
C GLY A 22 -9.04 -5.40 -0.55
N THR A 23 -9.39 -5.76 -1.77
CA THR A 23 -9.63 -7.15 -2.18
C THR A 23 -8.49 -7.59 -3.10
N VAL A 24 -7.98 -8.80 -2.89
CA VAL A 24 -7.03 -9.41 -3.82
C VAL A 24 -7.76 -9.71 -5.12
N ASP A 25 -7.33 -9.07 -6.20
CA ASP A 25 -7.88 -9.31 -7.54
C ASP A 25 -7.19 -10.51 -8.20
N ARG A 26 -5.85 -10.50 -8.21
CA ARG A 26 -5.02 -11.54 -8.81
C ARG A 26 -3.68 -11.67 -8.13
N ILE A 27 -3.07 -12.85 -8.25
CA ILE A 27 -1.70 -13.12 -7.80
C ILE A 27 -0.90 -13.63 -9.00
N THR A 28 0.12 -12.88 -9.39
CA THR A 28 0.95 -13.22 -10.56
C THR A 28 2.41 -12.91 -10.30
N GLY A 29 3.31 -13.83 -10.67
CA GLY A 29 4.75 -13.62 -10.55
C GLY A 29 5.25 -13.23 -9.15
N GLY A 30 4.59 -13.69 -8.09
CA GLY A 30 4.91 -13.31 -6.71
C GLY A 30 4.46 -11.89 -6.31
N ILE A 31 3.63 -11.25 -7.13
CA ILE A 31 2.97 -9.98 -6.83
C ILE A 31 1.48 -10.23 -6.57
N VAL A 32 0.97 -9.60 -5.52
CA VAL A 32 -0.45 -9.56 -5.18
C VAL A 32 -0.99 -8.22 -5.64
N VAL A 33 -1.99 -8.26 -6.52
CA VAL A 33 -2.71 -7.07 -6.97
C VAL A 33 -3.92 -6.89 -6.06
N VAL A 34 -3.99 -5.76 -5.37
CA VAL A 34 -5.06 -5.43 -4.44
C VAL A 34 -5.87 -4.26 -4.99
N LEU A 35 -7.17 -4.47 -5.19
CA LEU A 35 -8.10 -3.41 -5.54
C LEU A 35 -8.57 -2.70 -4.28
N ILE A 36 -8.36 -1.39 -4.23
CA ILE A 36 -8.93 -0.52 -3.19
C ILE A 36 -9.91 0.44 -3.85
N ARG A 37 -11.02 0.76 -3.18
CA ARG A 37 -11.90 1.83 -3.65
C ARG A 37 -11.11 3.14 -3.64
N HIS A 38 -11.18 3.90 -4.73
CA HIS A 38 -10.52 5.20 -4.82
C HIS A 38 -10.98 6.06 -3.64
N PRO A 39 -10.08 6.69 -2.88
CA PRO A 39 -10.46 7.48 -1.71
C PRO A 39 -11.39 8.64 -2.06
N ASP A 40 -11.28 9.14 -3.30
CA ASP A 40 -12.10 10.24 -3.83
C ASP A 40 -13.40 9.78 -4.51
N ALA A 41 -13.65 8.46 -4.64
CA ALA A 41 -14.91 7.99 -5.21
C ALA A 41 -16.08 8.38 -4.31
N GLY A 42 -16.94 9.27 -4.82
CA GLY A 42 -18.16 9.70 -4.14
C GLY A 42 -19.06 8.51 -3.77
N LYS A 43 -19.96 8.69 -2.79
CA LYS A 43 -20.94 7.63 -2.44
C LYS A 43 -21.87 7.28 -3.60
N ASP A 44 -22.11 8.24 -4.49
CA ASP A 44 -23.04 8.13 -5.61
C ASP A 44 -22.31 8.02 -6.98
N GLU A 45 -20.99 7.87 -6.95
CA GLU A 45 -20.17 7.65 -8.15
C GLU A 45 -19.96 6.15 -8.41
N PRO A 46 -19.80 5.74 -9.68
CA PRO A 46 -19.42 4.36 -10.00
C PRO A 46 -18.14 4.00 -9.26
N ASP A 47 -18.09 2.77 -8.72
CA ASP A 47 -16.95 2.33 -7.94
C ASP A 47 -15.68 2.35 -8.79
N THR A 48 -14.88 3.40 -8.59
CA THR A 48 -13.56 3.55 -9.17
C THR A 48 -12.58 2.86 -8.22
N TYR A 49 -11.75 1.98 -8.77
CA TYR A 49 -10.76 1.24 -7.98
C TYR A 49 -9.34 1.65 -8.38
N LEU A 50 -8.44 1.63 -7.40
CA LEU A 50 -7.01 1.71 -7.60
C LEU A 50 -6.41 0.32 -7.43
N GLU A 51 -5.52 -0.04 -8.36
CA GLU A 51 -4.71 -1.25 -8.25
C GLU A 51 -3.44 -0.95 -7.46
N ILE A 52 -3.25 -1.69 -6.37
CA ILE A 52 -2.04 -1.63 -5.54
C ILE A 52 -1.25 -2.92 -5.75
N TYR A 53 -0.01 -2.78 -6.19
CA TYR A 53 0.90 -3.88 -6.46
C TYR A 53 1.78 -4.11 -5.25
N VAL A 54 1.62 -5.26 -4.58
CA VAL A 54 2.36 -5.56 -3.35
C VAL A 54 3.09 -6.88 -3.51
N PRO A 55 4.41 -6.95 -3.23
CA PRO A 55 5.14 -8.19 -3.19
C PRO A 55 4.49 -9.20 -2.22
N ARG A 56 4.34 -10.45 -2.67
CA ARG A 56 3.67 -11.51 -1.90
C ARG A 56 4.32 -11.76 -0.55
N GLU A 57 5.62 -11.54 -0.44
CA GLU A 57 6.42 -11.66 0.78
C GLU A 57 6.04 -10.65 1.87
N ASN A 58 5.42 -9.53 1.52
CA ASN A 58 4.95 -8.54 2.49
C ASN A 58 3.72 -9.01 3.28
N PHE A 59 3.06 -10.08 2.82
CA PHE A 59 1.90 -10.66 3.49
C PHE A 59 2.31 -11.81 4.39
N LYS A 60 1.92 -11.72 5.67
CA LYS A 60 2.21 -12.76 6.68
C LYS A 60 1.44 -14.07 6.46
N ASN A 61 0.29 -14.03 5.79
CA ASN A 61 -0.49 -15.23 5.46
C ASN A 61 0.15 -15.94 4.27
N ARG A 62 0.39 -17.25 4.36
CA ARG A 62 1.02 -18.05 3.28
C ARG A 62 0.03 -18.51 2.21
N ASP A 63 -1.26 -18.48 2.51
CA ASP A 63 -2.33 -18.94 1.60
C ASP A 63 -3.26 -17.78 1.15
N LEU A 64 -2.70 -16.65 0.72
CA LEU A 64 -3.50 -15.63 0.01
C LEU A 64 -4.05 -16.22 -1.28
N LYS A 65 -5.31 -15.93 -1.55
CA LYS A 65 -6.01 -16.23 -2.80
C LYS A 65 -6.82 -15.04 -3.30
N GLU A 66 -7.23 -15.11 -4.55
CA GLU A 66 -8.14 -14.14 -5.16
C GLU A 66 -9.45 -14.04 -4.36
N GLY A 67 -9.96 -12.83 -4.21
CA GLY A 67 -11.13 -12.51 -3.39
C GLY A 67 -10.85 -12.33 -1.90
N ASP A 68 -9.64 -12.62 -1.40
CA ASP A 68 -9.30 -12.37 0.01
C ASP A 68 -9.29 -10.86 0.32
N TYR A 69 -9.79 -10.49 1.49
CA TYR A 69 -9.67 -9.12 2.00
C TYR A 69 -8.35 -8.92 2.73
N VAL A 70 -7.60 -7.91 2.33
CA VAL A 70 -6.29 -7.59 2.90
C VAL A 70 -6.18 -6.12 3.26
N SER A 71 -5.24 -5.80 4.15
CA SER A 71 -4.87 -4.42 4.47
C SER A 71 -3.49 -4.13 3.92
N VAL A 72 -3.36 -3.03 3.17
CA VAL A 72 -2.11 -2.58 2.57
C VAL A 72 -1.83 -1.15 2.99
N ASP A 73 -0.54 -0.81 3.09
CA ASP A 73 -0.11 0.56 3.32
C ASP A 73 0.10 1.25 1.96
N ILE A 74 -0.59 2.36 1.75
CA ILE A 74 -0.41 3.23 0.58
C ILE A 74 0.28 4.53 1.00
N GLU A 75 1.08 5.11 0.10
CA GLU A 75 1.58 6.46 0.29
C GLU A 75 0.47 7.46 -0.07
N GLU A 76 0.14 8.36 0.86
CA GLU A 76 -0.68 9.53 0.54
C GLU A 76 0.19 10.48 -0.30
N SER A 77 -0.21 10.71 -1.55
CA SER A 77 0.47 11.63 -2.48
C SER A 77 0.03 13.07 -2.27
#